data_AF-A0A1G1C1I6-F1
#
_entry.id   AF-A0A1G1C1I6-F1
#
_cell.length_a   1.000
_cell.length_b   1.000
_cell.length_c   1.000
_cell.angle_alpha   90.00
_cell.angle_beta   90.00
_cell.angle_gamma   90.00
#
_symmetry.space_group_name_H-M   'P 1'
#
loop_
_entity.id
_entity.type
_entity.pdbx_description
1 polymer ?
#
loop_
_entity_poly.entity_id
_entity_poly.type
_entity_poly.pdbx_seq_one_letter_code
_entity_poly.pdbx_strand_id
1 'polypeptide(L)'
;MSGNGYARKRSHHDRNLASRLSGASQREKHKAEQIRSHFSSGGQQMQFNLVNREMLLDAKAHPEKYGDLMVRVAGRSAPFTALSGDLQDEIIARTEHTACG
;
A
#
# COMPACT_ATOMS: atom_id res chain seq x y z
N MET A 1 -33.60 -3.41 39.33
CA MET A 1 -33.87 -4.50 38.36
C MET A 1 -33.94 -3.88 36.98
N SER A 2 -33.22 -4.45 35.99
CA SER A 2 -33.27 -4.32 34.51
C SER A 2 -33.64 -2.97 33.85
N GLY A 3 -32.96 -2.46 32.82
CA GLY A 3 -32.01 -3.05 31.86
C GLY A 3 -32.40 -2.69 30.42
N ASN A 4 -31.46 -2.09 29.67
CA ASN A 4 -31.32 -2.02 28.19
C ASN A 4 -32.36 -1.21 27.34
N GLY A 5 -32.01 -0.53 26.24
CA GLY A 5 -30.73 -0.46 25.54
C GLY A 5 -30.69 0.50 24.34
N TYR A 6 -29.45 0.72 23.90
CA TYR A 6 -28.97 1.13 22.56
C TYR A 6 -29.30 2.53 21.99
N ALA A 7 -28.51 3.52 22.42
CA ALA A 7 -28.10 4.64 21.56
C ALA A 7 -26.56 4.75 21.55
N ARG A 8 -25.89 4.03 20.64
CA ARG A 8 -24.44 4.23 20.43
C ARG A 8 -24.21 5.55 19.70
N LYS A 9 -23.81 6.58 20.44
CA LYS A 9 -23.14 7.77 19.88
C LYS A 9 -21.91 7.31 19.09
N ARG A 10 -21.90 7.55 17.78
CA ARG A 10 -20.69 7.47 16.95
C ARG A 10 -19.84 8.69 17.31
N SER A 11 -18.79 8.46 18.10
CA SER A 11 -17.74 9.45 18.30
C SER A 11 -16.88 9.48 17.04
N HIS A 12 -16.94 10.57 16.30
CA HIS A 12 -15.94 10.90 15.28
C HIS A 12 -14.61 11.08 16.00
N HIS A 13 -13.72 10.10 15.89
CA HIS A 13 -12.30 10.31 16.17
C HIS A 13 -11.57 10.45 14.85
N ASP A 14 -11.64 11.66 14.29
CA ASP A 14 -10.62 12.17 13.38
C ASP A 14 -9.29 12.19 14.14
N ARG A 15 -8.45 11.19 13.91
CA ARG A 15 -7.03 11.25 14.27
C ARG A 15 -6.24 11.54 13.01
N ASN A 16 -6.11 12.82 12.71
CA ASN A 16 -5.11 13.38 11.80
C ASN A 16 -3.71 12.91 12.22
N LEU A 17 -3.17 11.89 11.56
CA LEU A 17 -1.76 11.49 11.66
C LEU A 17 -0.91 12.30 10.66
N ALA A 18 -1.12 13.61 10.62
CA ALA A 18 -0.36 14.53 9.81
C ALA A 18 0.57 15.35 10.72
N SER A 19 1.65 14.73 11.17
CA SER A 19 2.85 15.51 11.47
C SER A 19 4.10 14.74 11.11
N ARG A 20 4.59 15.01 9.90
CA ARG A 20 6.02 15.24 9.65
C ARG A 20 6.93 14.08 10.07
N LEU A 21 6.71 12.89 9.52
CA LEU A 21 7.65 11.78 9.68
C LEU A 21 8.92 12.06 8.84
N SER A 22 9.80 12.86 9.43
CA SER A 22 11.20 12.97 9.09
C SER A 22 11.85 11.59 9.14
N GLY A 23 12.47 11.19 8.03
CA GLY A 23 13.36 10.03 7.92
C GLY A 23 12.66 8.72 7.56
N ALA A 24 13.22 8.01 6.57
CA ALA A 24 12.81 6.66 6.14
C ALA A 24 12.58 5.71 7.33
N SER A 25 13.39 5.83 8.39
CA SER A 25 13.28 5.07 9.64
C SER A 25 11.90 5.14 10.31
N GLN A 26 11.22 6.29 10.26
CA GLN A 26 9.90 6.42 10.89
C GLN A 26 8.78 5.79 10.05
N ARG A 27 8.91 5.82 8.71
CA ARG A 27 7.96 5.14 7.81
C ARG A 27 8.06 3.62 7.94
N GLU A 28 9.27 3.10 8.11
CA GLU A 28 9.54 1.67 8.33
C GLU A 28 8.94 1.20 9.66
N LYS A 29 9.13 1.96 10.74
CA LYS A 29 8.53 1.66 12.05
C LYS A 29 7.00 1.64 11.97
N HIS A 30 6.41 2.60 11.27
CA HIS A 30 4.96 2.70 11.13
C HIS A 30 4.37 1.52 10.33
N LYS A 31 5.02 1.12 9.22
CA LYS A 31 4.64 -0.11 8.49
C LYS A 31 4.75 -1.34 9.38
N ALA A 32 5.81 -1.45 10.17
CA ALA A 32 6.01 -2.58 11.07
C ALA A 32 4.92 -2.64 12.17
N GLU A 33 4.43 -1.51 12.66
CA GLU A 33 3.30 -1.45 13.61
C GLU A 33 2.00 -1.93 12.97
N GLN A 34 1.71 -1.51 11.73
CA GLN A 34 0.52 -1.95 11.00
C GLN A 34 0.53 -3.47 10.76
N ILE A 35 1.68 -4.03 10.37
CA ILE A 35 1.87 -5.48 10.23
C ILE A 35 1.57 -6.18 11.55
N ARG A 36 2.21 -5.75 12.64
CA ARG A 36 2.01 -6.36 13.96
C ARG A 36 0.53 -6.33 14.38
N SER A 37 -0.11 -5.17 14.26
CA SER A 37 -1.52 -5.02 14.62
C SER A 37 -2.43 -5.95 13.81
N HIS A 38 -2.21 -6.07 12.50
CA HIS A 38 -3.01 -6.95 11.62
C HIS A 38 -2.97 -8.42 12.06
N PHE A 39 -1.77 -8.95 12.34
CA PHE A 39 -1.63 -10.34 12.78
C PHE A 39 -2.09 -10.55 14.23
N SER A 40 -1.88 -9.58 15.13
CA SER A 40 -2.44 -9.62 16.48
C SER A 40 -3.97 -9.59 16.50
N SER A 41 -4.60 -9.10 15.43
CA SER A 41 -6.07 -9.06 15.26
C SER A 41 -6.64 -10.33 14.59
N GLY A 42 -5.80 -11.34 14.30
CA GLY A 42 -6.21 -12.59 13.66
C GLY A 42 -6.12 -12.60 12.13
N GLY A 43 -5.52 -11.58 11.50
CA GLY A 43 -5.25 -11.58 10.06
C GLY A 43 -4.34 -12.75 9.67
N GLN A 44 -4.74 -13.53 8.65
CA GLN A 44 -4.01 -14.75 8.23
C GLN A 44 -2.94 -14.47 7.16
N GLN A 45 -3.16 -13.47 6.32
CA GLN A 45 -2.22 -13.07 5.27
C GLN A 45 -2.26 -11.55 5.05
N MET A 46 -1.13 -11.00 4.62
CA MET A 46 -0.98 -9.59 4.24
C MET A 46 -0.04 -9.53 3.03
N GLN A 47 -0.48 -8.92 1.94
CA GLN A 47 0.32 -8.76 0.72
C GLN A 47 0.63 -7.28 0.52
N PHE A 48 1.91 -6.96 0.31
CA PHE A 48 2.37 -5.61 0.03
C PHE A 48 2.96 -5.55 -1.38
N ASN A 49 2.56 -4.55 -2.15
CA ASN A 49 3.33 -4.11 -3.30
C ASN A 49 4.20 -2.93 -2.84
N LEU A 50 5.51 -3.17 -2.71
CA LEU A 50 6.50 -2.15 -2.30
C LEU A 50 7.12 -1.49 -3.53
N VAL A 51 6.29 -1.13 -4.51
CA VAL A 51 6.76 -0.51 -5.74
C VAL A 51 6.26 0.92 -5.76
N ASN A 52 7.18 1.88 -5.91
CA ASN A 52 6.83 3.30 -6.01
C ASN A 52 6.50 3.64 -7.46
N ARG A 53 5.54 4.56 -7.67
CA ARG A 53 5.20 5.05 -9.02
C ARG A 53 6.42 5.57 -9.77
N GLU A 54 7.27 6.34 -9.10
CA GLU A 54 8.53 6.86 -9.66
C GLU A 54 9.45 5.74 -10.15
N MET A 55 9.52 4.63 -9.40
CA MET A 55 10.30 3.45 -9.78
C MET A 55 9.70 2.75 -11.02
N LEU A 56 8.36 2.66 -11.11
CA LEU A 56 7.70 2.09 -12.29
C LEU A 56 7.88 2.97 -13.54
N LEU A 57 7.85 4.29 -13.37
CA LEU A 57 8.14 5.25 -14.44
C LEU A 57 9.60 5.14 -14.91
N ASP A 58 10.54 5.08 -13.98
CA ASP A 58 11.96 4.87 -14.30
C ASP A 58 12.19 3.50 -14.94
N ALA A 59 11.51 2.45 -14.49
CA ALA A 59 11.56 1.12 -15.10
C ALA A 59 10.98 1.07 -16.52
N LYS A 60 10.00 1.93 -16.84
CA LYS A 60 9.47 2.07 -18.21
C LYS A 60 10.45 2.85 -19.11
N ALA A 61 11.14 3.85 -18.57
CA ALA A 61 12.13 4.64 -19.32
C ALA A 61 13.49 3.93 -19.49
N HIS A 62 13.89 3.14 -18.50
CA HIS A 62 15.19 2.48 -18.37
C HIS A 62 15.05 0.99 -18.03
N PRO A 63 14.42 0.17 -18.89
CA PRO A 63 14.14 -1.24 -18.59
C PRO A 63 15.40 -2.07 -18.28
N GLU A 64 16.57 -1.68 -18.79
CA GLU A 64 17.87 -2.31 -18.53
C GLU A 64 18.29 -2.29 -17.07
N LYS A 65 17.80 -1.31 -16.29
CA LYS A 65 18.11 -1.18 -14.86
C LYS A 65 17.20 -2.02 -13.96
N TYR A 66 16.10 -2.55 -14.52
CA TYR A 66 15.00 -3.16 -13.77
C TYR A 66 14.64 -4.56 -14.26
N GLY A 67 15.64 -5.34 -14.71
CA GLY A 67 15.43 -6.72 -15.19
C GLY A 67 14.75 -7.64 -14.17
N ASP A 68 14.99 -7.41 -12.88
CA ASP A 68 14.43 -8.20 -11.78
C ASP A 68 13.12 -7.63 -11.20
N LEU A 69 12.59 -6.56 -11.78
CA LEU A 69 11.35 -5.93 -11.29
C LEU A 69 10.13 -6.78 -11.68
N MET A 70 9.65 -7.57 -10.71
CA MET A 70 8.47 -8.42 -10.87
C MET A 70 7.23 -7.75 -10.34
N VAL A 71 6.13 -7.82 -11.10
CA VAL A 71 4.81 -7.30 -10.74
C VAL A 71 3.77 -8.41 -10.80
N ARG A 72 2.69 -8.28 -10.01
CA ARG A 72 1.55 -9.20 -10.04
C ARG A 72 0.47 -8.68 -10.97
N VAL A 73 0.14 -9.45 -12.00
CA VAL A 73 -0.95 -9.19 -12.94
C VAL A 73 -1.87 -10.40 -12.99
N ALA A 74 -3.16 -10.19 -12.71
CA ALA A 74 -4.20 -11.23 -12.82
C ALA A 74 -3.82 -12.59 -12.18
N GLY A 75 -3.19 -12.56 -11.00
CA GLY A 75 -2.81 -13.76 -10.25
C GLY A 75 -1.46 -14.40 -10.62
N ARG A 76 -0.72 -13.85 -11.60
CA ARG A 76 0.62 -14.31 -11.99
C ARG A 76 1.68 -13.22 -11.79
N SER A 77 2.91 -13.63 -11.47
CA SER A 77 4.06 -12.73 -11.41
C SER A 77 4.73 -12.67 -12.80
N ALA A 78 5.03 -11.47 -13.29
CA ALA A 78 5.71 -11.26 -14.56
C ALA A 78 6.71 -10.10 -14.44
N PRO A 79 7.78 -10.07 -15.26
CA PRO A 79 8.70 -8.94 -15.32
C PRO A 79 7.95 -7.71 -15.84
N PHE A 80 8.02 -6.59 -15.12
CA PHE A 80 7.35 -5.34 -15.50
C PHE A 80 7.78 -4.86 -16.88
N THR A 81 9.08 -4.96 -17.17
CA THR A 81 9.70 -4.56 -18.44
C THR A 81 9.28 -5.43 -19.62
N ALA A 82 8.75 -6.63 -19.38
CA ALA A 82 8.23 -7.55 -20.40
C ALA A 82 6.73 -7.36 -20.69
N LEU A 83 6.05 -6.48 -19.96
CA LEU A 83 4.63 -6.17 -20.18
C LEU A 83 4.45 -5.18 -21.35
N SER A 84 3.25 -5.17 -21.94
CA SER A 84 2.89 -4.15 -22.93
C SER A 84 2.85 -2.76 -22.27
N GLY A 85 3.14 -1.72 -23.06
CA GLY A 85 3.14 -0.33 -22.60
C GLY A 85 1.83 0.08 -21.91
N ASP A 86 0.69 -0.34 -22.46
CA ASP A 86 -0.64 -0.07 -21.90
C ASP A 86 -0.83 -0.73 -20.53
N LEU A 87 -0.34 -1.96 -20.36
CA LEU A 87 -0.42 -2.68 -19.10
C LEU A 87 0.53 -2.10 -18.05
N GLN A 88 1.71 -1.63 -18.47
CA GLN A 88 2.62 -0.88 -17.60
C GLN A 88 1.95 0.41 -17.10
N ASP A 89 1.28 1.16 -17.99
CA ASP A 89 0.56 2.38 -17.63
C ASP A 89 -0.60 2.11 -16.69
N GLU A 90 -1.36 1.03 -16.91
CA GLU A 90 -2.42 0.61 -16.00
C GLU A 90 -1.88 0.30 -14.59
N ILE A 91 -0.74 -0.38 -14.49
CA ILE A 91 -0.08 -0.68 -13.22
C ILE A 91 0.42 0.60 -12.54
N ILE A 92 1.03 1.52 -13.31
CA ILE A 92 1.49 2.82 -12.81
C ILE A 92 0.31 3.63 -12.27
N ALA A 93 -0.79 3.71 -13.00
CA ALA A 93 -1.99 4.45 -12.60
C ALA A 93 -2.61 3.89 -11.31
N ARG A 94 -2.65 2.56 -11.15
CA ARG A 94 -3.14 1.92 -9.90
C ARG A 94 -2.21 2.14 -8.71
N THR A 95 -0.93 2.42 -8.95
CA THR A 95 0.07 2.65 -7.91
C THR A 95 -0.05 4.05 -7.30
N GLU A 96 -0.88 4.95 -7.85
CA GLU A 96 -1.17 6.29 -7.28
C GLU A 96 -2.16 6.31 -6.11
N HIS A 97 -2.66 5.16 -5.63
CA HIS A 97 -3.58 5.14 -4.49
C HIS A 97 -2.87 5.29 -3.13
N THR A 98 -2.30 6.47 -2.87
CA THR A 98 -2.16 7.01 -1.51
C THR A 98 -2.48 8.51 -1.52
N ALA A 99 -3.45 8.88 -0.67
CA ALA A 99 -4.00 10.21 -0.39
C ALA A 99 -5.07 10.75 -1.36
N CYS A 100 -6.30 10.23 -1.23
CA CYS A 100 -7.47 11.10 -1.40
C CYS A 100 -7.68 11.85 -0.07
N GLY A 101 -7.90 13.17 -0.18
CA GLY A 101 -7.85 14.16 0.91
C GLY A 101 -9.00 14.14 1.90
#